data_AF-A0A924YTG6-F1
#
_entry.id   AF-A0A924YTG6-F1
#
_cell.length_a   1.000
_cell.length_b   1.000
_cell.length_c   1.000
_cell.angle_alpha   90.00
_cell.angle_beta   90.00
_cell.angle_gamma   90.00
#
_symmetry.space_group_name_H-M   'P 1'
#
loop_
_entity.id
_entity.type
_entity.pdbx_description
1 polymer ?
#
loop_
_entity_poly.entity_id
_entity_poly.type
_entity_poly.pdbx_seq_one_letter_code
_entity_poly.pdbx_strand_id
1 'polypeptide(L)' 'MEATDLVEASELFLELSGTNPGVEVWLDEGFTDGGWTYFWIVSRFGEAAIHNLAYVRLRNGQFQRRTYDESGDDLWVDSK' A
#
# COMPACT_ATOMS: atom_id res chain seq x y z
N MET A 1 -10.76 9.43 -11.23
CA MET A 1 -10.25 8.18 -10.65
C MET A 1 -9.54 8.59 -9.39
N GLU A 2 -10.08 8.15 -8.26
CA GLU A 2 -9.52 8.48 -6.95
C GLU A 2 -8.16 7.79 -6.81
N ALA A 3 -7.28 8.32 -5.95
CA ALA A 3 -5.95 7.73 -5.77
C ALA A 3 -6.02 6.30 -5.19
N THR A 4 -7.08 5.99 -4.43
CA THR A 4 -7.37 4.63 -3.96
C THR A 4 -7.67 3.65 -5.10
N ASP A 5 -8.45 4.07 -6.11
CA ASP A 5 -8.76 3.24 -7.29
C ASP A 5 -7.48 2.84 -8.04
N LEU A 6 -6.48 3.74 -8.07
CA LEU A 6 -5.18 3.47 -8.68
C LEU A 6 -4.38 2.41 -7.90
N VAL A 7 -4.47 2.39 -6.57
CA VAL A 7 -3.85 1.35 -5.75
C VAL A 7 -4.55 0.02 -5.96
N GLU A 8 -5.89 0.01 -5.97
CA GLU A 8 -6.68 -1.21 -6.18
C GLU A 8 -6.46 -1.83 -7.56
N ALA A 9 -6.13 -1.03 -8.57
CA ALA A 9 -5.79 -1.48 -9.92
C ALA A 9 -4.33 -1.97 -10.08
N SER A 10 -3.47 -1.80 -9.07
CA SER A 10 -2.05 -2.21 -9.14
C SER A 10 -1.87 -3.74 -9.15
N GLU A 11 -0.81 -4.23 -9.81
CA GLU A 11 -0.47 -5.66 -9.80
C GLU A 11 -0.24 -6.15 -8.36
N LEU A 12 0.42 -5.34 -7.52
CA LEU A 12 0.64 -5.64 -6.11
C LEU A 12 -0.68 -5.89 -5.36
N PHE A 13 -1.68 -5.02 -5.52
CA PHE A 13 -2.97 -5.19 -4.83
C PHE A 13 -3.70 -6.44 -5.31
N LEU A 14 -3.68 -6.72 -6.62
CA LEU A 14 -4.31 -7.90 -7.20
C LEU A 14 -3.63 -9.19 -6.72
N GLU A 15 -2.31 -9.22 -6.63
CA GLU A 15 -1.55 -10.35 -6.07
C GLU A 15 -1.92 -10.58 -4.60
N LEU A 16 -1.87 -9.54 -3.78
CA LEU A 16 -2.20 -9.61 -2.35
C LEU A 16 -3.65 -10.06 -2.13
N SER A 17 -4.58 -9.58 -2.95
CA SER A 17 -5.99 -9.98 -2.91
C SER A 17 -6.23 -11.41 -3.35
N GLY A 18 -5.36 -11.97 -4.21
CA GLY A 18 -5.41 -13.37 -4.61
C GLY A 18 -4.98 -14.34 -3.49
N THR A 19 -4.15 -13.88 -2.54
CA THR A 19 -3.60 -14.71 -1.47
C THR A 19 -4.12 -14.40 -0.07
N ASN A 20 -4.78 -13.26 0.13
CA ASN A 20 -5.29 -12.81 1.42
C ASN A 20 -6.79 -12.48 1.33
N PRO A 21 -7.61 -12.84 2.33
CA PRO A 21 -9.01 -12.45 2.37
C PRO A 21 -9.19 -10.98 2.76
N GLY A 22 -10.30 -10.37 2.33
CA GLY A 22 -10.74 -9.07 2.84
C GLY A 22 -9.69 -7.96 2.73
N VAL A 23 -8.99 -7.90 1.60
CA VAL A 23 -7.96 -6.88 1.35
C VAL A 23 -8.62 -5.52 1.09
N GLU A 24 -8.12 -4.49 1.75
CA GLU A 24 -8.63 -3.12 1.68
C GLU A 24 -7.46 -2.14 1.52
N VAL A 25 -7.73 -1.00 0.87
CA VAL A 25 -6.80 0.14 0.80
C VAL A 25 -7.26 1.24 1.74
N TRP A 26 -6.41 1.63 2.67
CA TRP A 26 -6.67 2.70 3.62
C TRP A 26 -5.72 3.88 3.35
N LEU A 27 -6.29 5.05 3.09
CA LEU A 27 -5.52 6.29 2.95
C LEU A 27 -4.84 6.64 4.28
N ASP A 28 -3.55 6.93 4.23
CA ASP A 28 -2.82 7.47 5.37
C ASP A 28 -2.87 9.00 5.34
N GLU A 29 -3.91 9.56 5.94
CA GLU A 29 -4.12 11.02 6.02
C GLU A 29 -3.08 11.74 6.90
N GLY A 30 -2.31 10.99 7.70
CA GLY A 30 -1.33 11.54 8.63
C GLY A 30 0.00 11.92 7.98
N PHE A 31 0.25 11.47 6.74
CA PHE A 31 1.55 11.63 6.10
C PHE A 31 1.43 12.18 4.67
N THR A 32 1.86 13.43 4.50
CA THR A 32 2.02 14.06 3.19
C THR A 32 3.44 14.62 3.09
N ASP A 33 4.29 13.94 2.33
CA ASP A 33 5.67 14.39 2.05
C ASP A 33 5.88 14.48 0.53
N GLY A 34 6.56 15.53 0.07
CA GLY A 34 7.05 15.63 -1.30
C GLY A 34 6.03 15.45 -2.45
N GLY A 35 4.74 15.68 -2.18
CA GLY A 35 3.64 15.47 -3.13
C GLY A 35 3.20 14.02 -3.32
N TRP A 36 3.61 13.12 -2.42
CA TRP A 36 3.15 11.73 -2.38
C TRP A 36 1.87 11.59 -1.57
N THR A 37 1.01 10.65 -2.00
CA THR A 37 -0.14 10.16 -1.24
C THR A 37 0.15 8.74 -0.78
N TYR A 38 -0.07 8.46 0.50
CA TYR A 38 0.36 7.22 1.15
C TYR A 38 -0.84 6.35 1.50
N PHE A 39 -0.67 5.03 1.40
CA PHE A 39 -1.74 4.07 1.63
C PHE A 39 -1.22 2.84 2.35
N TRP A 40 -2.06 2.31 3.25
CA TRP A 40 -1.93 0.98 3.79
C TRP A 40 -2.75 0.02 2.96
N ILE A 41 -2.15 -1.09 2.54
CA ILE A 41 -2.88 -2.26 2.03
C ILE A 41 -2.98 -3.23 3.20
N VAL A 42 -4.20 -3.48 3.65
CA VAL A 42 -4.48 -4.32 4.82
C VAL A 42 -5.33 -5.51 4.44
N SER A 43 -5.26 -6.60 5.21
CA SER A 43 -6.19 -7.73 5.12
C SER A 43 -6.97 -7.86 6.42
N ARG A 44 -8.29 -8.03 6.31
CA ARG A 44 -9.16 -8.40 7.41
C ARG A 44 -9.29 -9.91 7.49
N PHE A 45 -8.93 -10.48 8.65
CA PHE A 45 -9.08 -11.89 8.93
C PHE A 45 -9.99 -12.09 10.16
N GLY A 46 -11.11 -12.78 9.98
CA GLY A 46 -12.12 -12.93 11.03
C GLY A 46 -12.77 -11.60 11.41
N GLU A 47 -13.34 -11.52 12.63
CA GLU A 47 -14.16 -10.37 13.04
C GLU A 47 -13.35 -9.16 13.53
N ALA A 48 -12.06 -9.32 13.86
CA ALA A 48 -11.29 -8.25 14.51
C ALA A 48 -9.80 -8.16 14.16
N ALA A 49 -9.23 -9.09 13.38
CA ALA A 49 -7.80 -9.02 13.06
C ALA A 49 -7.56 -8.24 11.75
N ILE A 50 -6.66 -7.26 11.82
CA ILE A 50 -6.22 -6.46 10.67
C ILE A 50 -4.72 -6.61 10.56
N HIS A 51 -4.28 -7.14 9.41
CA HIS A 51 -2.87 -7.29 9.09
C HIS A 51 -2.48 -6.28 8.03
N ASN A 52 -1.40 -5.54 8.29
CA ASN A 52 -0.79 -4.71 7.29
C ASN A 52 0.03 -5.59 6.33
N LEU A 53 -0.35 -5.59 5.06
CA LEU A 53 0.31 -6.37 4.01
C LEU A 53 1.39 -5.54 3.29
N ALA A 54 1.11 -4.26 3.05
CA ALA A 54 2.06 -3.35 2.41
C ALA A 54 1.75 -1.90 2.76
N TYR A 55 2.79 -1.08 2.73
CA TYR A 55 2.67 0.38 2.75
C TYR A 55 3.18 0.93 1.42
N VAL A 56 2.36 1.71 0.74
CA VAL A 56 2.62 2.17 -0.62
C VAL A 56 2.43 3.67 -0.73
N ARG A 57 3.00 4.27 -1.77
CA ARG A 57 2.82 5.68 -2.10
C ARG A 57 2.66 5.92 -3.59
N LEU A 58 1.86 6.92 -3.92
CA LEU A 58 1.55 7.35 -5.28
C LEU A 58 1.94 8.81 -5.51
N ARG A 59 2.56 9.08 -6.66
CA ARG A 59 2.81 10.45 -7.14
C ARG A 59 2.99 10.46 -8.65
N ASN A 60 2.18 11.25 -9.36
CA ASN A 60 2.29 11.42 -10.82
C ASN A 60 2.39 10.09 -11.61
N GLY A 61 1.62 9.07 -11.21
CA GLY A 61 1.65 7.73 -11.82
C GLY A 61 2.80 6.82 -11.38
N GLN A 62 3.70 7.30 -10.53
CA GLN A 62 4.69 6.45 -9.86
C GLN A 62 4.04 5.76 -8.67
N PHE A 63 4.16 4.43 -8.62
CA PHE A 63 3.69 3.58 -7.52
C PHE A 63 4.90 2.93 -6.86
N GLN A 64 5.06 3.15 -5.56
CA GLN A 64 6.19 2.61 -4.80
C GLN A 64 5.72 1.90 -3.55
N ARG A 65 6.38 0.80 -3.23
CA ARG A 65 6.19 0.05 -1.99
C ARG A 65 7.33 0.35 -1.03
N ARG A 66 7.00 0.51 0.25
CA ARG A 66 7.98 0.58 1.31
C ARG A 66 8.61 -0.78 1.55
N THR A 67 9.92 -0.79 1.68
CA THR A 67 10.74 -1.90 2.15
C THR A 67 11.74 -1.37 3.16
N TYR A 68 12.61 -2.23 3.67
CA TYR A 68 13.65 -1.85 4.61
C TYR A 68 14.99 -2.35 4.12
N ASP A 69 16.05 -1.59 4.36
CA ASP A 69 17.41 -2.10 4.16
C ASP A 69 17.85 -3.01 5.33
N GLU A 70 19.10 -3.49 5.29
CA GLU A 70 19.66 -4.37 6.33
C GLU A 70 19.78 -3.68 7.70
N SER A 71 19.78 -2.34 7.74
CA SER A 71 19.82 -1.55 8.96
C SER A 71 18.42 -1.25 9.52
N GLY A 72 17.37 -1.56 8.76
CA GLY A 72 15.98 -1.28 9.10
C GLY A 72 15.50 0.11 8.66
N ASP A 73 16.27 0.82 7.82
CA ASP A 73 15.87 2.12 7.30
C ASP A 73 14.87 2.00 6.15
N ASP A 74 13.94 2.95 6.08
CA ASP A 74 12.89 2.98 5.06
C ASP A 74 13.50 3.14 3.66
N LEU A 75 13.20 2.18 2.79
CA LEU A 75 13.46 2.23 1.35
C LEU A 75 12.15 2.23 0.57
N TRP A 76 12.14 2.92 -0.56
CA TRP A 76 10.99 2.93 -1.47
C TRP A 76 11.40 2.36 -2.82
N VAL A 77 10.77 1.25 -3.19
CA VAL A 77 11.04 0.55 -4.45
C VAL A 77 9.85 0.67 -5.37
N ASP A 78 10.12 0.83 -6.66
CA ASP A 78 9.07 0.86 -7.68
C ASP A 78 8.30 -0.46 -7.68
N SER A 79 6.97 -0.33 -7.73
CA SER A 79 6.04 -1.45 -7.75
C SER A 79 5.03 -1.18 -8.87
N LYS A 80 4.36 -2.23 -9.33
CA LYS A 80 3.39 -2.20 -10.43
C LYS A 80 2.03 -2.58 -9.93
#